data_AF-A0A2E7GZ87-F1
#
_entry.id   AF-A0A2E7GZ87-F1
#
_cell.length_a   1.000
_cell.length_b   1.000
_cell.length_c   1.000
_cell.angle_alpha   90.00
_cell.angle_beta   90.00
_cell.angle_gamma   90.00
#
_symmetry.space_group_name_H-M   'P 1'
#
loop_
_entity.id
_entity.type
_entity.pdbx_description
1 polymer ?
#
loop_
_entity_poly.entity_id
_entity_poly.type
_entity_poly.pdbx_seq_one_letter_code
_entity_poly.pdbx_strand_id
1 'polypeptide(L)'
;MVGVVAYGFGPIKKKSLVNSLKHITRRLCRDHGINMQDIGLIVHTGTYRQNFRQEPAFATHLQQALNIGCEDIGPTSKHVFSFDVLDGTCGPHHALETIADLLPTMACKYALFTAGDQRPNKETEWNHNPISFAAILSEDGPIQLLDSSHDYTQQNDFTSTAILKKKYHSEVLRSEPQRTEHRIEDDLFVASSEWLSGEQASRFFEWATSKNGIITHRINNQNGRVSELRWRVNGE
;
A
#
# COMPACT_ATOMS: atom_id res chain seq x y z
N MET A 1 3.64 9.32 -14.90
CA MET A 1 4.44 9.83 -13.77
C MET A 1 3.46 10.38 -12.75
N VAL A 2 3.60 9.99 -11.49
CA VAL A 2 2.76 10.48 -10.39
C VAL A 2 3.67 10.92 -9.25
N GLY A 3 3.26 11.93 -8.50
CA GLY A 3 3.99 12.45 -7.35
C GLY A 3 3.17 12.39 -6.07
N VAL A 4 3.85 12.10 -4.96
CA VAL A 4 3.24 12.17 -3.63
C VAL A 4 3.21 13.63 -3.19
N VAL A 5 2.00 14.17 -3.02
CA VAL A 5 1.74 15.55 -2.60
C VAL A 5 1.79 15.70 -1.09
N ALA A 6 1.25 14.71 -0.38
CA ALA A 6 1.17 14.69 1.07
C ALA A 6 1.12 13.25 1.56
N TYR A 7 1.75 12.95 2.69
CA TYR A 7 1.63 11.64 3.34
C TYR A 7 1.66 11.77 4.86
N GLY A 8 1.16 10.76 5.53
CA GLY A 8 1.17 10.68 6.98
C GLY A 8 0.94 9.26 7.46
N PHE A 9 1.37 8.99 8.68
CA PHE A 9 1.25 7.67 9.28
C PHE A 9 1.11 7.72 10.80
N GLY A 10 0.74 6.60 11.39
CA GLY A 10 0.68 6.45 12.84
C GLY A 10 0.30 5.04 13.30
N PRO A 11 0.56 4.69 14.57
CA PRO A 11 0.27 3.37 15.10
C PRO A 11 -1.23 3.09 15.16
N ILE A 12 -1.63 1.86 14.82
CA ILE A 12 -2.99 1.36 15.03
C ILE A 12 -3.15 1.00 16.51
N LYS A 13 -3.63 1.95 17.31
CA LYS A 13 -3.94 1.76 18.74
C LYS A 13 -5.30 1.06 18.90
N LYS A 14 -6.06 1.36 19.96
CA LYS A 14 -7.43 0.84 20.20
C LYS A 14 -8.46 1.16 19.09
N LYS A 15 -8.12 2.03 18.14
CA LYS A 15 -8.98 2.40 17.01
C LYS A 15 -8.80 1.41 15.86
N SER A 16 -9.86 1.14 15.10
CA SER A 16 -9.75 0.35 13.86
C SER A 16 -8.85 1.03 12.82
N LEU A 17 -8.25 0.24 11.92
CA LEU A 17 -7.45 0.75 10.79
C LEU A 17 -8.21 1.80 9.98
N VAL A 18 -9.50 1.56 9.70
CA VAL A 18 -10.38 2.52 9.00
C VAL A 18 -10.41 3.88 9.70
N ASN A 19 -10.60 3.89 11.03
CA ASN A 19 -10.67 5.13 11.79
C ASN A 19 -9.32 5.85 11.84
N SER A 20 -8.22 5.10 11.95
CA SER A 20 -6.87 5.65 11.92
C SER A 20 -6.58 6.33 10.57
N LEU A 21 -6.78 5.61 9.46
CA LEU A 21 -6.60 6.14 8.11
C LEU A 21 -7.52 7.32 7.83
N LYS A 22 -8.80 7.25 8.23
CA LYS A 22 -9.75 8.37 8.13
C LYS A 22 -9.23 9.64 8.79
N HIS A 23 -8.64 9.54 9.98
CA HIS A 23 -8.06 10.70 10.67
C HIS A 23 -6.82 11.24 9.95
N ILE A 24 -5.93 10.35 9.49
CA ILE A 24 -4.72 10.72 8.74
C ILE A 24 -5.12 11.43 7.45
N THR A 25 -5.94 10.81 6.61
CA THR A 25 -6.37 11.39 5.32
C THR A 25 -7.04 12.74 5.49
N ARG A 26 -7.96 12.89 6.45
CA ARG A 26 -8.61 14.19 6.71
C ARG A 26 -7.63 15.26 7.15
N ARG A 27 -6.63 14.89 7.95
CA ARG A 27 -5.56 15.79 8.34
C ARG A 27 -4.75 16.22 7.12
N LEU A 28 -4.30 15.27 6.29
CA LEU A 28 -3.55 15.57 5.06
C LEU A 28 -4.33 16.50 4.13
N CYS A 29 -5.61 16.20 3.88
CA CYS A 29 -6.44 17.03 3.03
C CYS A 29 -6.57 18.46 3.55
N ARG A 30 -6.80 18.62 4.86
CA ARG A 30 -6.92 19.94 5.49
C ARG A 30 -5.60 20.70 5.45
N ASP A 31 -4.51 20.06 5.85
CA ASP A 31 -3.20 20.71 6.02
C ASP A 31 -2.61 21.13 4.65
N HIS A 32 -3.02 20.48 3.54
CA HIS A 32 -2.60 20.79 2.17
C HIS A 32 -3.69 21.42 1.29
N GLY A 33 -4.85 21.80 1.84
CA GLY A 33 -5.92 22.44 1.08
C GLY A 33 -6.56 21.57 -0.02
N ILE A 34 -6.49 20.24 0.10
CA ILE A 34 -7.03 19.30 -0.88
C ILE A 34 -8.51 19.05 -0.60
N ASN A 35 -9.35 19.26 -1.62
CA ASN A 35 -10.75 18.86 -1.55
C ASN A 35 -10.84 17.34 -1.66
N MET A 36 -11.40 16.71 -0.62
CA MET A 36 -11.59 15.26 -0.56
C MET A 36 -12.47 14.71 -1.69
N GLN A 37 -13.34 15.52 -2.29
CA GLN A 37 -14.16 15.15 -3.46
C GLN A 37 -13.41 15.21 -4.81
N ASP A 38 -12.16 15.66 -4.82
CA ASP A 38 -11.29 15.58 -6.01
C ASP A 38 -10.47 14.27 -6.05
N ILE A 39 -10.59 13.43 -5.01
CA ILE A 39 -10.03 12.07 -4.98
C ILE A 39 -10.95 11.14 -5.77
N GLY A 40 -10.46 10.60 -6.88
CA GLY A 40 -11.22 9.67 -7.73
C GLY A 40 -10.70 8.24 -7.75
N LEU A 41 -9.54 7.99 -7.13
CA LEU A 41 -8.91 6.67 -7.05
C LEU A 41 -8.52 6.39 -5.60
N ILE A 42 -8.89 5.24 -5.05
CA ILE A 42 -8.51 4.81 -3.71
C ILE A 42 -7.93 3.39 -3.81
N VAL A 43 -6.64 3.26 -3.51
CA VAL A 43 -5.96 1.96 -3.52
C VAL A 43 -5.45 1.66 -2.13
N HIS A 44 -5.89 0.53 -1.58
CA HIS A 44 -5.44 0.05 -0.28
C HIS A 44 -4.55 -1.19 -0.42
N THR A 45 -3.53 -1.31 0.43
CA THR A 45 -2.76 -2.54 0.57
C THR A 45 -2.60 -2.95 2.03
N GLY A 46 -2.63 -4.25 2.25
CA GLY A 46 -2.53 -4.87 3.57
C GLY A 46 -2.71 -6.38 3.43
N THR A 47 -1.81 -7.13 4.05
CA THR A 47 -1.81 -8.59 4.02
C THR A 47 -2.77 -9.13 5.09
N TYR A 48 -2.66 -8.63 6.32
CA TYR A 48 -3.45 -9.12 7.44
C TYR A 48 -4.67 -8.25 7.67
N ARG A 49 -5.84 -8.90 7.71
CA ARG A 49 -7.13 -8.24 7.82
C ARG A 49 -7.90 -8.76 9.01
N GLN A 50 -8.59 -7.84 9.69
CA GLN A 50 -9.48 -8.18 10.79
C GLN A 50 -10.51 -9.22 10.33
N ASN A 51 -10.64 -10.31 11.09
CA ASN A 51 -11.49 -11.47 10.80
C ASN A 51 -11.28 -12.09 9.42
N PHE A 52 -10.08 -11.96 8.83
CA PHE A 52 -9.78 -12.43 7.47
C PHE A 52 -10.74 -11.91 6.39
N ARG A 53 -11.36 -10.74 6.63
CA ARG A 53 -12.36 -10.19 5.71
C ARG A 53 -11.71 -9.83 4.39
N GLN A 54 -12.10 -10.52 3.33
CA GLN A 54 -11.63 -10.23 1.98
C GLN A 54 -12.56 -9.27 1.25
N GLU A 55 -13.88 -9.50 1.36
CA GLU A 55 -14.91 -8.66 0.75
C GLU A 55 -15.88 -8.06 1.80
N PRO A 56 -16.45 -6.87 1.53
CA PRO A 56 -16.05 -5.97 0.45
C PRO A 56 -14.64 -5.39 0.69
N ALA A 57 -13.98 -4.93 -0.39
CA ALA A 57 -12.65 -4.34 -0.33
C ALA A 57 -12.54 -3.29 0.79
N PHE A 58 -11.42 -3.28 1.51
CA PHE A 58 -11.15 -2.34 2.59
C PHE A 58 -11.21 -0.88 2.08
N ALA A 59 -10.68 -0.62 0.89
CA ALA A 59 -10.74 0.67 0.23
C ALA A 59 -12.18 1.21 0.13
N THR A 60 -13.17 0.36 -0.14
CA THR A 60 -14.59 0.78 -0.22
C THR A 60 -15.16 1.17 1.14
N HIS A 61 -14.80 0.46 2.21
CA HIS A 61 -15.18 0.86 3.57
C HIS A 61 -14.51 2.19 3.96
N LEU A 62 -13.26 2.39 3.55
CA LEU A 62 -12.57 3.65 3.79
C LEU A 62 -13.19 4.81 3.01
N GLN A 63 -13.55 4.58 1.74
CA GLN A 63 -14.29 5.54 0.91
C GLN A 63 -15.57 6.00 1.60
N GLN A 64 -16.41 5.05 2.06
CA GLN A 64 -17.63 5.36 2.80
C GLN A 64 -17.34 6.11 4.10
N ALA A 65 -16.30 5.70 4.85
CA ALA A 65 -15.93 6.34 6.11
C ALA A 65 -15.42 7.79 5.92
N LEU A 66 -14.83 8.07 4.76
CA LEU A 66 -14.39 9.39 4.34
C LEU A 66 -15.50 10.21 3.67
N ASN A 67 -16.56 9.57 3.17
CA ASN A 67 -17.63 10.18 2.37
C ASN A 67 -17.12 10.75 1.04
N ILE A 68 -16.29 9.99 0.31
CA ILE A 68 -15.74 10.38 -1.00
C ILE A 68 -16.64 9.81 -2.10
N GLY A 69 -17.25 10.69 -2.91
CA GLY A 69 -18.12 10.28 -4.02
C GLY A 69 -19.26 9.36 -3.61
N CYS A 70 -19.77 9.51 -2.38
CA CYS A 70 -20.93 8.76 -1.88
C CYS A 70 -22.26 9.52 -2.05
N GLU A 71 -22.22 10.73 -2.63
CA GLU A 71 -23.37 11.61 -2.83
C GLU A 71 -23.76 11.64 -4.32
N ASP A 72 -25.05 11.83 -4.59
CA ASP A 72 -25.66 12.13 -5.89
C ASP A 72 -25.25 11.24 -7.08
N ILE A 73 -25.92 10.10 -7.22
CA ILE A 73 -25.85 9.27 -8.43
C ILE A 73 -26.62 9.98 -9.55
N GLY A 74 -25.87 10.60 -10.46
CA GLY A 74 -26.40 11.28 -11.64
C GLY A 74 -25.51 11.10 -12.87
N PRO A 75 -25.96 11.55 -14.06
CA PRO A 75 -25.24 11.36 -15.32
C PRO A 75 -23.84 11.99 -15.36
N THR A 76 -23.58 12.97 -14.49
CA THR A 76 -22.32 13.71 -14.37
C THR A 76 -21.61 13.46 -13.04
N SER A 77 -22.05 12.45 -12.27
CA SER A 77 -21.44 12.13 -10.99
C SER A 77 -19.98 11.71 -11.17
N LYS A 78 -19.09 12.25 -10.33
CA LYS A 78 -17.69 11.83 -10.31
C LYS A 78 -17.63 10.43 -9.69
N HIS A 79 -17.19 9.46 -10.48
CA HIS A 79 -16.98 8.11 -9.98
C HIS A 79 -15.68 8.01 -9.19
N VAL A 80 -15.71 7.17 -8.15
CA VAL A 80 -14.54 6.84 -7.34
C VAL A 80 -14.26 5.37 -7.54
N PHE A 81 -13.07 5.05 -8.04
CA PHE A 81 -12.63 3.68 -8.18
C PHE A 81 -11.84 3.27 -6.95
N SER A 82 -12.38 2.33 -6.17
CA SER A 82 -11.81 1.91 -4.89
C SER A 82 -11.59 0.41 -4.86
N PHE A 83 -10.35 -0.03 -4.65
CA PHE A 83 -10.00 -1.45 -4.58
C PHE A 83 -8.75 -1.70 -3.73
N ASP A 84 -8.52 -2.97 -3.42
CA ASP A 84 -7.36 -3.40 -2.66
C ASP A 84 -6.35 -4.13 -3.55
N VAL A 85 -5.06 -3.97 -3.26
CA VAL A 85 -3.95 -4.73 -3.83
C VAL A 85 -3.31 -5.59 -2.74
N LEU A 86 -3.27 -6.90 -2.96
CA LEU A 86 -2.67 -7.88 -2.04
C LEU A 86 -1.51 -8.61 -2.73
N ASP A 87 -0.27 -8.29 -2.33
CA ASP A 87 0.92 -9.08 -2.71
C ASP A 87 1.93 -9.15 -1.56
N GLY A 88 1.46 -9.61 -0.40
CA GLY A 88 2.30 -9.76 0.79
C GLY A 88 3.05 -8.46 1.13
N THR A 89 4.38 -8.57 1.30
CA THR A 89 5.26 -7.43 1.57
C THR A 89 5.46 -6.49 0.39
N CYS A 90 5.29 -6.97 -0.85
CA CYS A 90 5.43 -6.16 -2.07
C CYS A 90 4.16 -5.36 -2.40
N GLY A 91 3.06 -5.58 -1.69
CA GLY A 91 1.77 -4.89 -1.90
C GLY A 91 1.87 -3.36 -2.02
N PRO A 92 2.67 -2.64 -1.22
CA PRO A 92 2.91 -1.21 -1.42
C PRO A 92 3.45 -0.85 -2.80
N HIS A 93 4.36 -1.64 -3.36
CA HIS A 93 4.93 -1.35 -4.68
C HIS A 93 3.90 -1.52 -5.78
N HIS A 94 3.18 -2.64 -5.79
CA HIS A 94 2.12 -2.88 -6.79
C HIS A 94 0.98 -1.87 -6.66
N ALA A 95 0.62 -1.45 -5.45
CA ALA A 95 -0.38 -0.41 -5.26
C ALA A 95 0.06 0.94 -5.86
N LEU A 96 1.33 1.32 -5.67
CA LEU A 96 1.88 2.57 -6.20
C LEU A 96 2.06 2.53 -7.73
N GLU A 97 2.53 1.42 -8.28
CA GLU A 97 2.56 1.16 -9.73
C GLU A 97 1.15 1.26 -10.33
N THR A 98 0.18 0.59 -9.72
CA THR A 98 -1.21 0.63 -10.18
C THR A 98 -1.76 2.06 -10.18
N ILE A 99 -1.45 2.87 -9.15
CA ILE A 99 -1.84 4.28 -9.13
C ILE A 99 -1.16 5.06 -10.25
N ALA A 100 0.13 4.79 -10.49
CA ALA A 100 0.91 5.47 -11.52
C ALA A 100 0.40 5.21 -12.94
N ASP A 101 -0.15 4.02 -13.17
CA ASP A 101 -0.75 3.63 -14.45
C ASP A 101 -2.19 4.14 -14.60
N LEU A 102 -3.00 4.09 -13.53
CA LEU A 102 -4.41 4.46 -13.60
C LEU A 102 -4.63 5.98 -13.52
N LEU A 103 -4.03 6.67 -12.55
CA LEU A 103 -4.33 8.07 -12.27
C LEU A 103 -4.24 8.99 -13.51
N PRO A 104 -3.21 8.90 -14.37
CA PRO A 104 -3.11 9.75 -15.58
C PRO A 104 -4.23 9.51 -16.61
N THR A 105 -4.92 8.37 -16.53
CA THR A 105 -6.02 8.02 -17.46
C THR A 105 -7.39 8.38 -16.90
N MET A 106 -7.47 8.75 -15.62
CA MET A 106 -8.71 9.03 -14.92
C MET A 106 -9.04 10.53 -14.95
N ALA A 107 -10.33 10.86 -15.02
CA ALA A 107 -10.81 12.24 -14.90
C ALA A 107 -10.87 12.70 -13.43
N CYS A 108 -9.79 12.51 -12.67
CA CYS A 108 -9.67 12.92 -11.27
C CYS A 108 -8.28 13.53 -10.99
N LYS A 109 -8.20 14.36 -9.95
CA LYS A 109 -6.94 15.07 -9.63
C LYS A 109 -6.03 14.27 -8.72
N TYR A 110 -6.63 13.48 -7.84
CA TYR A 110 -5.92 12.82 -6.76
C TYR A 110 -6.26 11.35 -6.65
N ALA A 111 -5.24 10.56 -6.30
CA ALA A 111 -5.38 9.22 -5.77
C ALA A 111 -5.06 9.19 -4.27
N LEU A 112 -5.78 8.36 -3.53
CA LEU A 112 -5.49 8.04 -2.13
C LEU A 112 -4.86 6.66 -2.06
N PHE A 113 -3.56 6.61 -1.79
CA PHE A 113 -2.85 5.39 -1.44
C PHE A 113 -2.96 5.17 0.08
N THR A 114 -3.33 3.96 0.51
CA THR A 114 -3.24 3.59 1.92
C THR A 114 -2.58 2.24 2.11
N ALA A 115 -1.84 2.11 3.21
CA ALA A 115 -1.24 0.85 3.61
C ALA A 115 -1.46 0.60 5.09
N GLY A 116 -1.75 -0.64 5.46
CA GLY A 116 -1.87 -1.02 6.86
C GLY A 116 -2.48 -2.40 7.05
N ASP A 117 -2.18 -2.98 8.21
CA ASP A 117 -2.50 -4.36 8.54
C ASP A 117 -3.13 -4.41 9.93
N GLN A 118 -4.04 -5.35 10.15
CA GLN A 118 -4.62 -5.59 11.47
C GLN A 118 -4.49 -7.05 11.86
N ARG A 119 -4.25 -7.28 13.16
CA ARG A 119 -4.30 -8.62 13.75
C ARG A 119 -5.64 -9.28 13.37
N PRO A 120 -5.63 -10.43 12.67
CA PRO A 120 -6.87 -11.02 12.18
C PRO A 120 -7.85 -11.39 13.29
N ASN A 121 -7.38 -12.08 14.32
CA ASN A 121 -8.17 -12.41 15.51
C ASN A 121 -7.27 -12.55 16.75
N LYS A 122 -7.87 -12.79 17.92
CA LYS A 122 -7.13 -12.90 19.19
C LYS A 122 -6.31 -14.19 19.30
N GLU A 123 -6.59 -15.16 18.46
CA GLU A 123 -5.90 -16.46 18.37
C GLU A 123 -4.65 -16.39 17.49
N THR A 124 -4.58 -15.42 16.56
CA THR A 124 -3.42 -15.24 15.67
C THR A 124 -2.23 -14.73 16.48
N GLU A 125 -1.12 -15.46 16.50
CA GLU A 125 0.15 -14.96 17.04
C GLU A 125 0.50 -13.64 16.35
N TRP A 126 0.86 -12.61 17.14
CA TRP A 126 0.99 -11.27 16.62
C TRP A 126 2.11 -10.50 17.30
N ASN A 127 3.26 -10.49 16.64
CA ASN A 127 4.48 -9.81 17.09
C ASN A 127 4.76 -8.55 16.25
N HIS A 128 3.70 -7.88 15.80
CA HIS A 128 3.80 -6.66 14.99
C HIS A 128 3.20 -5.45 15.69
N ASN A 129 3.79 -4.29 15.43
CA ASN A 129 3.25 -2.99 15.82
C ASN A 129 2.67 -2.30 14.58
N PRO A 130 1.41 -2.61 14.21
CA PRO A 130 0.89 -2.19 12.92
C PRO A 130 0.76 -0.67 12.79
N ILE A 131 1.12 -0.17 11.62
CA ILE A 131 1.10 1.24 11.23
C ILE A 131 -0.03 1.45 10.21
N SER A 132 -0.78 2.53 10.37
CA SER A 132 -1.61 3.10 9.31
C SER A 132 -0.77 4.09 8.53
N PHE A 133 -0.74 3.97 7.22
CA PHE A 133 -0.09 4.90 6.31
C PHE A 133 -1.11 5.38 5.26
N ALA A 134 -1.11 6.68 4.98
CA ALA A 134 -1.87 7.25 3.87
C ALA A 134 -1.02 8.27 3.11
N ALA A 135 -1.15 8.29 1.79
CA ALA A 135 -0.55 9.28 0.91
C ALA A 135 -1.57 9.75 -0.13
N ILE A 136 -1.52 11.04 -0.46
CA ILE A 136 -2.26 11.63 -1.56
C ILE A 136 -1.30 11.83 -2.71
N LEU A 137 -1.63 11.26 -3.87
CA LEU A 137 -0.84 11.34 -5.09
C LEU A 137 -1.57 12.18 -6.13
N SER A 138 -0.80 12.91 -6.95
CA SER A 138 -1.30 13.64 -8.12
C SER A 138 -0.37 13.39 -9.32
N GLU A 139 -0.62 14.07 -10.45
CA GLU A 139 0.29 14.03 -11.60
C GLU A 139 1.70 14.55 -11.27
N ASP A 140 1.83 15.36 -10.22
CA ASP A 140 3.09 15.91 -9.73
C ASP A 140 3.18 15.87 -8.19
N GLY A 141 4.38 16.06 -7.65
CA GLY A 141 4.66 16.13 -6.21
C GLY A 141 6.17 16.10 -5.93
N PRO A 142 6.58 16.46 -4.70
CA PRO A 142 7.99 16.47 -4.29
C PRO A 142 8.69 15.09 -4.37
N ILE A 143 7.93 13.99 -4.26
CA ILE A 143 8.44 12.62 -4.39
C ILE A 143 7.74 11.95 -5.58
N GLN A 144 8.39 11.91 -6.73
CA GLN A 144 7.84 11.43 -8.00
C GLN A 144 8.25 9.99 -8.26
N LEU A 145 7.30 9.12 -8.61
CA LEU A 145 7.61 7.77 -9.09
C LEU A 145 8.04 7.83 -10.56
N LEU A 146 9.24 7.32 -10.85
CA LEU A 146 9.85 7.31 -12.18
C LEU A 146 9.57 6.01 -12.94
N ASP A 147 9.89 4.88 -12.31
CA ASP A 147 9.74 3.55 -12.89
C ASP A 147 9.56 2.47 -11.80
N SER A 148 9.04 1.32 -12.23
CA SER A 148 8.88 0.10 -11.45
C SER A 148 9.59 -1.07 -12.13
N SER A 149 10.14 -1.98 -11.34
CA SER A 149 10.68 -3.25 -11.83
C SER A 149 10.32 -4.38 -10.86
N HIS A 150 9.91 -5.51 -11.43
CA HIS A 150 9.47 -6.68 -10.67
C HIS A 150 10.11 -7.95 -11.24
N ASP A 151 11.02 -8.54 -10.45
CA ASP A 151 11.66 -9.81 -10.81
C ASP A 151 10.92 -10.98 -10.16
N TYR A 152 10.26 -11.76 -11.00
CA TYR A 152 9.54 -12.98 -10.64
C TYR A 152 10.33 -14.27 -10.95
N THR A 153 11.56 -14.17 -11.45
CA THR A 153 12.32 -15.34 -11.91
C THR A 153 12.76 -16.27 -10.78
N GLN A 154 12.92 -15.74 -9.56
CA GLN A 154 13.31 -16.50 -8.37
C GLN A 154 12.12 -16.98 -7.54
N GLN A 155 10.91 -17.00 -8.12
CA GLN A 155 9.71 -17.41 -7.39
C GLN A 155 9.87 -18.84 -6.83
N ASN A 156 10.00 -18.93 -5.51
CA ASN A 156 9.96 -20.19 -4.79
C ASN A 156 8.66 -20.97 -5.11
N ASP A 157 8.78 -22.29 -5.28
CA ASP A 157 7.64 -23.18 -5.51
C ASP A 157 6.66 -23.15 -4.33
N PHE A 158 5.35 -23.02 -4.60
CA PHE A 158 4.30 -22.90 -3.58
C PHE A 158 3.61 -24.23 -3.29
N THR A 159 3.20 -24.45 -2.04
CA THR A 159 2.29 -25.53 -1.66
C THR A 159 0.83 -25.04 -1.77
N SER A 160 0.07 -25.57 -2.73
CA SER A 160 -1.38 -25.39 -2.77
C SER A 160 -2.07 -26.63 -2.20
N THR A 161 -2.95 -26.44 -1.22
CA THR A 161 -3.77 -27.53 -0.68
C THR A 161 -5.23 -27.26 -1.03
N ALA A 162 -5.83 -28.14 -1.81
CA ALA A 162 -7.24 -28.07 -2.18
C ALA A 162 -8.01 -29.25 -1.57
N ILE A 163 -9.18 -28.96 -1.01
CA ILE A 163 -10.14 -29.99 -0.59
C ILE A 163 -11.15 -30.17 -1.72
N LEU A 164 -10.93 -31.20 -2.53
CA LEU A 164 -11.86 -31.63 -3.58
C LEU A 164 -12.54 -32.92 -3.14
N LYS A 165 -13.88 -32.91 -3.08
CA LYS A 165 -14.71 -34.09 -2.73
C LYS A 165 -14.28 -34.76 -1.41
N LYS A 166 -13.98 -33.97 -0.37
CA LYS A 166 -13.50 -34.44 0.95
C LYS A 166 -12.17 -35.21 0.92
N LYS A 167 -11.40 -35.14 -0.16
CA LYS A 167 -10.04 -35.69 -0.26
C LYS A 167 -9.01 -34.55 -0.28
N TYR A 168 -7.99 -34.69 0.55
CA TYR A 168 -6.83 -33.81 0.56
C TYR A 168 -6.00 -34.06 -0.69
N HIS A 169 -5.81 -33.03 -1.50
CA HIS A 169 -4.80 -33.00 -2.54
C HIS A 169 -3.78 -31.95 -2.12
N SER A 170 -2.55 -32.39 -1.89
CA SER A 170 -1.44 -31.54 -1.46
C SER A 170 -0.22 -31.94 -2.27
N GLU A 171 0.31 -31.00 -3.05
CA GLU A 171 1.68 -31.06 -3.54
C GLU A 171 2.52 -30.16 -2.65
N VAL A 172 3.47 -30.78 -1.96
CA VAL A 172 4.36 -30.09 -1.02
C VAL A 172 5.71 -29.94 -1.69
N LEU A 173 6.08 -28.71 -2.04
CA LEU A 173 7.48 -28.35 -2.25
C LEU A 173 7.90 -27.40 -1.12
N ARG A 174 9.00 -27.75 -0.44
CA ARG A 174 9.53 -27.00 0.70
C ARG A 174 10.69 -26.13 0.23
N SER A 175 10.47 -24.83 0.17
CA SER A 175 11.54 -23.83 0.16
C SER A 175 11.59 -23.15 1.53
N GLU A 176 12.79 -22.87 2.04
CA GLU A 176 12.92 -22.05 3.24
C GLU A 176 12.63 -20.58 2.90
N PRO A 177 11.87 -19.85 3.73
CA PRO A 177 11.59 -18.44 3.49
C PRO A 177 12.88 -17.62 3.52
N GLN A 178 13.07 -16.77 2.52
CA GLN A 178 14.23 -15.88 2.44
C GLN A 178 14.00 -14.66 3.32
N ARG A 179 14.79 -14.50 4.38
CA ARG A 179 14.69 -13.31 5.24
C ARG A 179 15.60 -12.21 4.72
N THR A 180 15.03 -11.04 4.45
CA THR A 180 15.78 -9.83 4.10
C THR A 180 15.76 -8.87 5.28
N GLU A 181 16.94 -8.50 5.77
CA GLU A 181 17.09 -7.45 6.77
C GLU A 181 17.10 -6.07 6.11
N HIS A 182 16.56 -5.09 6.83
CA HIS A 182 16.59 -3.70 6.39
C HIS A 182 18.02 -3.16 6.34
N ARG A 183 18.35 -2.44 5.27
CA ARG A 183 19.58 -1.68 5.14
C ARG A 183 19.39 -0.49 4.20
N ILE A 184 20.29 0.49 4.32
CA ILE A 184 20.34 1.67 3.46
C ILE A 184 21.76 1.75 2.89
N GLU A 185 21.86 1.92 1.58
CA GLU A 185 23.11 2.06 0.83
C GLU A 185 22.97 3.32 -0.03
N ASP A 186 23.47 4.48 0.43
CA ASP A 186 23.38 5.79 -0.25
C ASP A 186 21.95 6.20 -0.68
N ASP A 187 21.58 5.89 -1.92
CA ASP A 187 20.31 6.16 -2.60
C ASP A 187 19.38 4.94 -2.68
N LEU A 188 19.80 3.79 -2.15
CA LEU A 188 19.02 2.55 -2.08
C LEU A 188 18.50 2.30 -0.66
N PHE A 189 17.17 2.20 -0.54
CA PHE A 189 16.48 1.72 0.66
C PHE A 189 16.03 0.28 0.43
N VAL A 190 16.63 -0.67 1.14
CA VAL A 190 16.21 -2.07 1.12
C VAL A 190 15.31 -2.33 2.33
N ALA A 191 14.06 -2.65 2.06
CA ALA A 191 13.05 -2.91 3.07
C ALA A 191 13.19 -4.32 3.65
N SER A 192 12.82 -4.48 4.92
CA SER A 192 12.79 -5.79 5.57
C SER A 192 11.66 -6.65 5.01
N SER A 193 11.91 -7.96 4.83
CA SER A 193 10.88 -8.93 4.44
C SER A 193 9.86 -9.21 5.56
N GLU A 194 10.08 -8.68 6.77
CA GLU A 194 9.21 -8.90 7.94
C GLU A 194 8.26 -7.72 8.22
N TRP A 195 8.44 -6.59 7.53
CA TRP A 195 7.62 -5.41 7.76
C TRP A 195 6.27 -5.54 7.08
N LEU A 196 5.24 -5.15 7.83
CA LEU A 196 3.87 -5.03 7.34
C LEU A 196 3.73 -3.83 6.40
N SER A 197 2.70 -3.81 5.56
CA SER A 197 2.58 -2.84 4.46
C SER A 197 2.64 -1.39 4.92
N GLY A 198 2.01 -1.08 6.07
CA GLY A 198 2.07 0.27 6.65
C GLY A 198 3.47 0.66 7.16
N GLU A 199 4.23 -0.31 7.68
CA GLU A 199 5.62 -0.09 8.13
C GLU A 199 6.57 0.07 6.95
N GLN A 200 6.41 -0.74 5.89
CA GLN A 200 7.14 -0.60 4.63
C GLN A 200 7.01 0.84 4.08
N ALA A 201 5.77 1.30 3.90
CA ALA A 201 5.50 2.62 3.33
C ALA A 201 6.00 3.74 4.25
N SER A 202 5.66 3.71 5.55
CA SER A 202 6.02 4.80 6.47
C SER A 202 7.53 5.01 6.58
N ARG A 203 8.31 3.94 6.75
CA ARG A 203 9.77 4.04 6.89
C ARG A 203 10.43 4.53 5.61
N PHE A 204 9.98 4.04 4.45
CA PHE A 204 10.51 4.51 3.17
C PHE A 204 10.23 6.01 2.96
N PHE A 205 8.99 6.45 3.13
CA PHE A 205 8.63 7.86 2.91
C PHE A 205 9.29 8.81 3.93
N GLU A 206 9.43 8.38 5.19
CA GLU A 206 10.19 9.13 6.21
C GLU A 206 11.66 9.27 5.79
N TRP A 207 12.30 8.21 5.31
CA TRP A 207 13.67 8.28 4.81
C TRP A 207 13.78 9.15 3.54
N ALA A 208 12.87 8.98 2.58
CA ALA A 208 12.88 9.65 1.30
C ALA A 208 12.84 11.18 1.43
N THR A 209 12.10 11.73 2.40
CA THR A 209 12.04 13.19 2.61
C THR A 209 13.36 13.83 3.00
N SER A 210 14.32 13.06 3.50
CA SER A 210 15.67 13.57 3.82
C SER A 210 16.63 13.57 2.62
N LYS A 211 16.16 13.13 1.45
CA LYS A 211 16.99 12.92 0.26
C LYS A 211 16.75 13.99 -0.80
N ASN A 212 17.69 14.08 -1.73
CA ASN A 212 17.58 14.88 -2.93
C ASN A 212 18.17 14.10 -4.10
N GLY A 213 17.52 14.12 -5.25
CA GLY A 213 17.92 13.36 -6.44
C GLY A 213 17.12 12.07 -6.63
N ILE A 214 17.75 11.07 -7.25
CA ILE A 214 17.10 9.78 -7.55
C ILE A 214 17.40 8.81 -6.41
N ILE A 215 16.37 8.11 -5.93
CA ILE A 215 16.46 7.06 -4.91
C ILE A 215 15.71 5.82 -5.36
N THR A 216 16.04 4.67 -4.79
CA THR A 216 15.40 3.38 -5.08
C THR A 216 14.85 2.78 -3.80
N HIS A 217 13.58 2.37 -3.84
CA HIS A 217 12.99 1.49 -2.83
C HIS A 217 13.02 0.07 -3.35
N ARG A 218 13.68 -0.85 -2.62
CA ARG A 218 13.72 -2.28 -2.94
C ARG A 218 13.05 -3.09 -1.85
N ILE A 219 12.12 -3.97 -2.25
CA ILE A 219 11.53 -4.99 -1.39
C ILE A 219 11.93 -6.36 -1.94
N ASN A 220 12.62 -7.13 -1.11
CA ASN A 220 12.87 -8.55 -1.36
C ASN A 220 11.91 -9.35 -0.48
N ASN A 221 10.94 -10.04 -1.08
CA ASN A 221 9.95 -10.79 -0.32
C ASN A 221 10.50 -12.15 0.14
N GLN A 222 9.74 -12.80 1.02
CA GLN A 222 10.13 -14.10 1.58
C GLN A 222 10.20 -15.24 0.55
N ASN A 223 9.67 -15.01 -0.66
CA ASN A 223 9.66 -15.97 -1.76
C ASN A 223 10.77 -15.71 -2.78
N GLY A 224 11.71 -14.80 -2.49
CA GLY A 224 12.82 -14.44 -3.37
C GLY A 224 12.49 -13.43 -4.47
N ARG A 225 11.23 -12.96 -4.56
CA ARG A 225 10.87 -11.92 -5.54
C ARG A 225 11.47 -10.60 -5.12
N VAL A 226 11.98 -9.86 -6.10
CA VAL A 226 12.52 -8.52 -5.93
C VAL A 226 11.57 -7.53 -6.60
N SER A 227 11.17 -6.50 -5.87
CA SER A 227 10.42 -5.38 -6.41
C SER A 227 11.16 -4.09 -6.13
N GLU A 228 11.33 -3.27 -7.17
CA GLU A 228 12.00 -1.98 -7.09
C GLU A 228 11.09 -0.88 -7.61
N LEU A 229 11.09 0.25 -6.90
CA LEU A 229 10.50 1.50 -7.37
C LEU A 229 11.59 2.57 -7.34
N ARG A 230 11.78 3.26 -8.46
CA ARG A 230 12.72 4.39 -8.56
C ARG A 230 11.97 5.70 -8.45
N TRP A 231 12.50 6.60 -7.65
CA TRP A 231 11.84 7.86 -7.30
C TRP A 231 12.78 9.03 -7.56
N ARG A 232 12.22 10.17 -7.95
CA ARG A 232 12.89 11.47 -7.85
C ARG A 232 12.36 12.20 -6.63
N VAL A 233 13.26 12.64 -5.77
CA VAL A 233 12.95 13.51 -4.64
C VAL A 233 13.55 14.88 -4.89
N ASN A 234 12.70 15.90 -4.88
CA ASN A 234 13.12 17.29 -4.85
C ASN A 234 13.10 17.72 -3.38
N GLY A 235 14.26 17.64 -2.72
CA GLY A 235 14.40 18.15 -1.36
C GLY A 235 14.15 19.67 -1.34
N GLU A 236 13.57 20.17 -0.25
CA GLU A 236 13.57 21.61 0.05
C GLU A 236 14.98 22.13 0.34
#